data_AF-A0A2E6PH95-F1
#
_entry.id   AF-A0A2E6PH95-F1
#
_cell.length_a   1.000
_cell.length_b   1.000
_cell.length_c   1.000
_cell.angle_alpha   90.00
_cell.angle_beta   90.00
_cell.angle_gamma   90.00
#
_symmetry.space_group_name_H-M   'P 1'
#
loop_
_entity.id
_entity.type
_entity.pdbx_description
1 polymer ?
#
loop_
_entity_poly.entity_id
_entity_poly.type
_entity_poly.pdbx_seq_one_letter_code
_entity_poly.pdbx_strand_id
1 'polypeptide(L)'
;MSLVARHLEANKIPTLIIGSAIDVVEYCGVPRYLHSDFPLGNPCGKPYDKDMQRGIIGQGIDMFRTATKPNTSERTPYEWGENNWRDDYSKVDDNNREELSRRGKKRRMRQQAEKASGLSRSSMIADA
;
A
#
# COMPACT_ATOMS: atom_id res chain seq x y z
N MET A 1 -0.04 2.58 -6.33
CA MET A 1 0.94 1.90 -7.21
C MET A 1 0.31 1.19 -8.41
N SER A 2 -0.97 0.79 -8.35
CA SER A 2 -1.65 0.02 -9.41
C SER A 2 -1.58 0.63 -10.82
N LEU A 3 -1.87 1.92 -10.98
CA LEU A 3 -1.84 2.59 -12.29
C LEU A 3 -0.41 2.65 -12.88
N VAL A 4 0.59 2.84 -12.02
CA VAL A 4 2.01 2.86 -12.43
C VAL A 4 2.43 1.48 -12.92
N ALA A 5 2.06 0.42 -12.20
CA ALA A 5 2.35 -0.96 -12.60
C ALA A 5 1.83 -1.27 -14.01
N ARG A 6 0.58 -0.88 -14.30
CA ARG A 6 -0.02 -1.03 -15.63
C ARG A 6 0.72 -0.23 -16.71
N HIS A 7 1.13 0.99 -16.40
CA HIS A 7 1.90 1.82 -17.34
C HIS A 7 3.27 1.20 -17.65
N LEU A 8 3.98 0.71 -16.64
CA LEU A 8 5.28 0.05 -16.81
C LEU A 8 5.16 -1.23 -17.66
N GLU A 9 4.14 -2.04 -17.42
CA GLU A 9 3.89 -3.27 -18.18
C GLU A 9 3.51 -3.01 -19.65
N ALA A 10 2.74 -1.96 -19.91
CA ALA A 10 2.49 -1.51 -21.29
C ALA A 10 3.80 -1.15 -22.02
N ASN A 11 4.81 -0.69 -21.27
CA ASN A 11 6.16 -0.35 -21.75
C ASN A 11 7.19 -1.48 -21.55
N LYS A 12 6.73 -2.74 -21.40
CA LYS A 12 7.57 -3.95 -21.33
C LYS A 12 8.50 -4.03 -20.11
N ILE A 13 8.16 -3.30 -19.05
CA ILE A 13 8.80 -3.43 -17.74
C ILE A 13 7.88 -4.28 -16.87
N PRO A 14 8.26 -5.53 -16.56
CA PRO A 14 7.37 -6.43 -15.84
C PRO A 14 7.22 -5.99 -14.37
N THR A 15 5.99 -5.99 -13.84
CA THR A 15 5.71 -5.50 -12.48
C THR A 15 4.87 -6.45 -11.64
N LEU A 16 5.23 -6.56 -10.37
CA LEU A 16 4.47 -7.25 -9.32
C LEU A 16 4.18 -6.24 -8.21
N ILE A 17 2.99 -6.31 -7.63
CA ILE A 17 2.68 -5.64 -6.37
C ILE A 17 2.61 -6.69 -5.26
N ILE A 18 3.30 -6.45 -4.15
CA ILE A 18 3.11 -7.18 -2.89
C ILE A 18 2.45 -6.21 -1.91
N GLY A 19 1.29 -6.55 -1.36
CA GLY A 19 0.52 -5.58 -0.57
C GLY A 19 -0.66 -6.16 0.20
N SER A 20 -1.31 -5.32 1.02
CA SER A 20 -2.38 -5.74 1.94
C SER A 20 -3.80 -5.31 1.53
N ALA A 21 -3.95 -4.42 0.54
CA ALA A 21 -5.26 -3.87 0.14
C ALA A 21 -5.82 -4.57 -1.11
N ILE A 22 -6.31 -5.81 -0.93
CA ILE A 22 -6.75 -6.66 -2.06
C ILE A 22 -7.89 -6.05 -2.86
N ASP A 23 -8.88 -5.47 -2.19
CA ASP A 23 -10.06 -4.84 -2.78
C ASP A 23 -9.70 -3.72 -3.76
N VAL A 24 -8.83 -2.80 -3.34
CA VAL A 24 -8.39 -1.66 -4.15
C VAL A 24 -7.48 -2.13 -5.29
N VAL A 25 -6.57 -3.07 -5.02
CA VAL A 25 -5.59 -3.52 -6.02
C VAL A 25 -6.26 -4.34 -7.12
N GLU A 26 -7.19 -5.24 -6.76
CA GLU A 26 -7.95 -6.03 -7.71
C GLU A 26 -8.92 -5.16 -8.52
N TYR A 27 -9.60 -4.20 -7.88
CA TYR A 27 -10.45 -3.24 -8.59
C TYR A 27 -9.67 -2.45 -9.65
N CYS A 28 -8.44 -2.03 -9.32
CA CYS A 28 -7.58 -1.33 -10.29
C CYS A 28 -7.07 -2.24 -11.43
N GLY A 29 -7.16 -3.56 -11.31
CA GLY A 29 -6.73 -4.52 -12.32
C GLY A 29 -5.23 -4.47 -12.60
N VAL A 30 -4.42 -4.87 -11.63
CA VAL A 30 -2.96 -4.87 -11.79
C VAL A 30 -2.44 -6.11 -12.53
N PRO A 31 -1.28 -6.04 -13.18
CA PRO A 31 -0.73 -7.15 -13.95
C PRO A 31 -0.55 -8.42 -13.10
N ARG A 32 0.12 -8.30 -11.95
CA ARG A 32 0.32 -9.37 -10.95
C ARG A 32 0.24 -8.81 -9.54
N TYR A 33 -0.44 -9.54 -8.65
CA TYR A 33 -0.60 -9.16 -7.25
C TYR A 33 -0.35 -10.34 -6.31
N LEU A 34 0.59 -10.18 -5.38
CA LEU A 34 0.76 -11.08 -4.25
C LEU A 34 0.17 -10.42 -3.01
N HIS A 35 -0.97 -10.93 -2.56
CA HIS A 35 -1.63 -10.43 -1.37
C HIS A 35 -1.00 -11.01 -0.10
N SER A 36 -0.64 -10.13 0.83
CA SER A 36 -0.20 -10.48 2.17
C SER A 36 -1.09 -9.76 3.18
N ASP A 37 -1.76 -10.52 4.04
CA ASP A 37 -2.77 -10.01 4.98
C ASP A 37 -2.14 -9.51 6.29
N PHE A 38 -1.17 -8.62 6.12
CA PHE A 38 -0.34 -8.05 7.18
C PHE A 38 -0.64 -6.56 7.37
N PRO A 39 -0.31 -5.99 8.55
CA PRO A 39 -0.48 -4.57 8.79
C PRO A 39 0.18 -3.72 7.70
N LEU A 40 -0.46 -2.61 7.36
CA LEU A 40 0.03 -1.72 6.32
C LEU A 40 1.49 -1.30 6.62
N GLY A 41 2.35 -1.38 5.59
CA GLY A 41 3.78 -1.13 5.71
C GLY A 41 4.64 -2.37 5.89
N ASN A 42 4.05 -3.54 6.14
CA ASN A 42 4.77 -4.81 6.32
C ASN A 42 4.39 -5.89 5.28
N PRO A 43 4.23 -5.57 3.98
CA PRO A 43 3.68 -6.54 3.01
C PRO A 43 4.60 -7.74 2.75
N CYS A 44 5.90 -7.60 3.02
CA CYS A 44 6.92 -8.60 2.71
C CYS A 44 7.33 -9.46 3.91
N GLY A 45 6.64 -9.42 5.05
CA GLY A 45 6.99 -10.23 6.22
C GLY A 45 7.03 -9.45 7.53
N LYS A 46 7.06 -10.19 8.64
CA LYS A 46 7.33 -9.62 9.97
C LYS A 46 8.74 -9.05 10.05
N PRO A 47 8.98 -8.01 10.88
CA PRO A 47 10.32 -7.57 11.19
C PRO A 47 11.20 -8.74 11.66
N TYR A 48 12.41 -8.83 11.12
CA TYR A 48 13.45 -9.82 11.46
C TYR A 48 13.14 -11.30 11.18
N ASP A 49 11.93 -11.64 10.73
CA ASP A 49 11.60 -13.00 10.26
C ASP A 49 12.10 -13.20 8.82
N LYS A 50 13.38 -13.55 8.71
CA LYS A 50 14.06 -13.66 7.41
C LYS A 50 13.49 -14.80 6.56
N ASP A 51 12.96 -15.86 7.16
CA ASP A 51 12.46 -17.02 6.43
C ASP A 51 11.09 -16.75 5.83
N MET A 52 10.19 -16.10 6.59
CA MET A 52 8.94 -15.56 6.06
C MET A 52 9.22 -14.56 4.93
N GLN A 53 10.14 -13.62 5.14
CA GLN A 53 10.47 -12.61 4.13
C GLN A 53 10.99 -13.24 2.83
N ARG A 54 11.89 -14.22 2.93
CA ARG A 54 12.39 -14.95 1.76
C ARG A 54 11.28 -15.71 1.06
N GLY A 55 10.39 -16.37 1.80
CA GLY A 55 9.28 -17.11 1.22
C GLY A 55 8.31 -16.22 0.44
N ILE A 56 7.94 -15.07 1.01
CA ILE A 56 7.05 -14.10 0.34
C ILE A 56 7.69 -13.56 -0.94
N ILE A 57 8.96 -13.15 -0.88
CA ILE A 57 9.68 -12.66 -2.06
C ILE A 57 9.84 -13.76 -3.11
N GLY A 58 10.16 -14.99 -2.69
CA GLY A 58 10.28 -16.15 -3.56
C GLY A 58 8.99 -16.42 -4.33
N GLN A 59 7.86 -16.50 -3.63
CA GLN A 59 6.54 -16.66 -4.27
C GLN A 59 6.26 -15.52 -5.25
N GLY A 60 6.57 -14.28 -4.87
CA GLY A 60 6.41 -13.12 -5.76
C GLY A 60 7.23 -13.24 -7.04
N ILE A 61 8.48 -13.69 -6.95
CA ILE A 61 9.33 -13.93 -8.13
C ILE A 61 8.74 -15.05 -9.00
N ASP A 62 8.25 -16.13 -8.39
CA ASP A 62 7.64 -17.24 -9.12
C ASP A 62 6.41 -16.82 -9.92
N MET A 63 5.64 -15.83 -9.44
CA MET A 63 4.51 -15.27 -10.18
C MET A 63 4.88 -14.66 -11.54
N PHE A 64 6.13 -14.23 -11.75
CA PHE A 64 6.56 -13.77 -13.08
C PHE A 64 6.61 -14.92 -14.10
N ARG A 65 6.76 -16.17 -13.63
CA ARG A 65 6.83 -17.37 -14.46
C ARG A 65 5.46 -18.04 -14.59
N THR A 66 4.63 -18.01 -13.54
CA THR A 66 3.36 -18.75 -13.48
C THR A 66 2.16 -17.94 -13.97
N ALA A 67 2.17 -16.62 -13.81
CA ALA A 67 1.03 -15.80 -14.23
C ALA A 67 0.99 -15.67 -15.76
N THR A 68 -0.08 -16.21 -16.36
CA THR A 68 -0.27 -16.22 -17.83
C THR A 68 -1.15 -15.10 -18.36
N LYS A 69 -1.79 -14.31 -17.47
CA LYS A 69 -2.70 -13.22 -17.82
C LYS A 69 -2.60 -12.05 -16.83
N PRO A 70 -2.96 -10.82 -17.23
CA PRO A 70 -3.10 -9.71 -16.29
C PRO A 70 -4.23 -10.00 -15.28
N ASN A 71 -4.29 -9.22 -14.19
CA ASN A 71 -5.21 -9.42 -13.08
C ASN A 71 -5.03 -10.80 -12.41
N THR A 72 -3.80 -11.30 -12.36
CA THR A 72 -3.48 -12.52 -11.63
C THR A 72 -3.14 -12.16 -10.18
N SER A 73 -3.92 -12.69 -9.24
CA SER A 73 -3.71 -12.55 -7.80
C SER A 73 -3.36 -13.89 -7.17
N GLU A 74 -2.41 -13.89 -6.24
CA GLU A 74 -2.15 -15.00 -5.32
C GLU A 74 -2.13 -14.50 -3.88
N ARG A 75 -2.26 -15.41 -2.90
CA ARG A 75 -2.15 -15.11 -1.48
C ARG A 75 -0.91 -15.76 -0.90
N THR A 76 -0.22 -15.05 0.00
CA THR A 76 0.84 -15.67 0.79
C THR A 76 0.23 -16.66 1.79
N PRO A 77 0.95 -17.75 2.16
CA PRO A 77 0.46 -18.72 3.15
C PRO A 77 0.75 -18.29 4.60
N TYR A 78 1.31 -17.10 4.81
CA TYR A 78 1.82 -16.67 6.11
C TYR A 78 0.78 -15.87 6.90
N GLU A 79 0.86 -15.96 8.23
CA GLU A 79 -0.01 -15.24 9.14
C GLU A 79 0.77 -14.25 10.03
N TRP A 80 0.14 -13.10 10.32
CA TRP A 80 0.72 -12.13 11.25
C TRP A 80 0.67 -12.61 12.70
N GLY A 81 -0.24 -13.52 13.05
CA GLY A 81 -0.49 -13.97 14.42
C GLY A 81 -1.61 -13.16 15.06
N GLU A 82 -1.27 -12.05 15.73
CA GLU A 82 -2.28 -11.20 16.37
C GLU A 82 -3.01 -10.29 15.35
N ASN A 83 -4.32 -10.10 15.53
CA ASN A 83 -5.14 -9.27 14.63
C ASN A 83 -5.59 -7.93 15.26
N ASN A 84 -5.11 -7.60 16.46
CA ASN A 84 -5.41 -6.34 17.18
C ASN A 84 -5.10 -5.08 16.35
N TRP A 85 -4.07 -5.14 15.50
CA TRP A 85 -3.70 -4.05 14.60
C TRP A 85 -4.83 -3.61 13.66
N ARG A 86 -5.80 -4.50 13.36
CA ARG A 86 -6.93 -4.17 12.48
C ARG A 86 -7.86 -3.15 13.13
N ASP A 87 -8.09 -3.27 14.42
CA ASP A 87 -8.96 -2.36 15.18
C ASP A 87 -8.29 -1.01 15.38
N ASP A 88 -6.96 -0.97 15.48
CA ASP A 88 -6.18 0.26 15.64
C ASP A 88 -5.94 0.98 14.31
N TYR A 89 -5.96 0.27 13.19
CA TYR A 89 -5.65 0.83 11.89
C TYR A 89 -6.68 1.88 11.47
N SER A 90 -6.21 3.13 11.30
CA SER A 90 -7.04 4.29 10.91
C SER A 90 -8.28 4.49 11.79
N LYS A 91 -8.21 4.07 13.06
CA LYS A 91 -9.33 4.15 14.01
C LYS A 91 -9.80 5.59 14.20
N VAL A 92 -11.10 5.82 14.01
CA VAL A 92 -11.77 7.07 14.32
C VAL A 92 -12.87 6.79 15.32
N ASP A 93 -12.73 7.35 16.52
CA ASP A 93 -13.67 7.21 17.62
C ASP A 93 -13.95 8.57 18.28
N ASP A 94 -14.79 8.57 19.30
CA ASP A 94 -15.20 9.82 19.95
C ASP A 94 -14.04 10.53 20.66
N ASN A 95 -12.97 9.81 21.00
CA ASN A 95 -11.79 10.39 21.66
C ASN A 95 -10.91 11.18 20.67
N ASN A 96 -10.98 10.89 19.36
CA ASN A 96 -10.08 11.52 18.38
C ASN A 96 -10.78 12.26 17.23
N ARG A 97 -12.11 12.10 17.07
CA ARG A 97 -12.88 12.64 15.94
C ARG A 97 -12.74 14.16 15.76
N GLU A 98 -12.86 14.91 16.85
CA GLU A 98 -12.82 16.38 16.80
C GLU A 98 -11.42 16.87 16.40
N GLU A 99 -10.38 16.31 17.00
CA GLU A 99 -9.00 16.67 16.70
C GLU A 99 -8.62 16.30 15.25
N LEU A 100 -9.00 15.11 14.78
CA LEU A 100 -8.78 14.70 13.39
C LEU A 100 -9.52 15.62 12.40
N SER A 101 -10.74 16.03 12.72
CA SER A 101 -11.52 17.00 11.92
C SER A 101 -10.80 18.35 11.84
N ARG A 102 -10.33 18.87 12.98
CA ARG A 102 -9.57 20.12 13.07
C ARG A 102 -8.27 20.05 12.27
N ARG A 103 -7.49 18.97 12.41
CA ARG A 103 -6.27 18.71 11.61
C ARG A 103 -6.57 18.65 10.11
N GLY A 104 -7.66 17.98 9.73
CA GLY A 104 -8.12 17.90 8.35
C GLY A 104 -8.47 19.27 7.76
N LYS A 105 -9.20 20.12 8.51
CA LYS A 105 -9.51 21.50 8.11
C LYS A 105 -8.23 22.33 7.93
N LYS A 106 -7.32 22.30 8.92
CA LYS A 106 -6.03 23.01 8.84
C LYS A 106 -5.20 22.58 7.64
N ARG A 107 -5.12 21.28 7.36
CA ARG A 107 -4.41 20.74 6.18
C ARG A 107 -4.99 21.26 4.87
N ARG A 108 -6.32 21.28 4.72
CA ARG A 108 -6.99 21.79 3.51
C ARG A 108 -6.75 23.28 3.30
N MET A 109 -6.83 24.10 4.35
CA MET A 109 -6.49 25.53 4.27
C MET A 109 -5.04 25.75 3.82
N ARG A 110 -4.10 24.97 4.38
CA ARG A 110 -2.70 25.02 3.98
C ARG A 110 -2.51 24.64 2.50
N GLN A 111 -3.12 23.55 2.05
CA GLN A 111 -3.07 23.11 0.65
C GLN A 111 -3.64 24.16 -0.31
N GLN A 112 -4.72 24.87 0.08
CA GLN A 112 -5.28 25.97 -0.72
C GLN A 112 -4.33 27.17 -0.80
N ALA A 113 -3.71 27.56 0.31
CA ALA A 113 -2.74 28.65 0.35
C ALA A 113 -1.48 28.31 -0.49
N GLU A 114 -0.93 27.11 -0.34
CA GLU A 114 0.21 26.63 -1.14
C GLU A 114 -0.10 26.60 -2.65
N LYS A 115 -1.32 26.18 -3.02
CA LYS A 115 -1.76 26.19 -4.42
C LYS A 115 -1.91 27.62 -4.96
N ALA A 116 -2.39 28.56 -4.15
CA ALA A 116 -2.53 29.96 -4.53
C ALA A 116 -1.19 30.69 -4.66
N SER A 117 -0.18 30.33 -3.85
CA SER A 117 1.15 30.93 -3.90
C SER A 117 2.04 30.40 -5.04
N GLY A 118 1.56 29.45 -5.84
CA GLY A 118 2.31 28.92 -6.99
C GLY A 118 3.48 28.00 -6.63
N LEU A 119 3.50 27.44 -5.42
CA LEU A 119 4.52 26.45 -5.04
C LEU A 119 4.35 25.19 -5.89
N SER A 120 5.37 24.86 -6.70
CA SER A 120 5.30 23.77 -7.69
C SER A 120 5.25 22.36 -7.08
N ARG A 121 5.55 22.22 -5.78
CA ARG A 121 5.34 21.02 -4.96
C ARG A 121 5.09 21.44 -3.51
N SER A 122 4.02 20.91 -2.88
CA SER A 122 3.85 20.98 -1.42
C SER A 122 5.09 20.41 -0.74
N SER A 123 5.68 21.13 0.21
CA SER A 123 6.72 20.61 1.12
C SER A 123 6.08 19.56 2.02
N MET A 124 5.92 18.34 1.52
CA MET A 124 5.19 17.25 2.20
C MET A 124 5.93 16.66 3.40
N ILE A 125 7.12 17.18 3.74
CA ILE A 125 7.88 16.81 4.92
C ILE A 125 8.33 18.13 5.55
N ALA A 126 7.86 18.41 6.76
CA ALA A 126 8.45 19.46 7.56
C ALA A 126 9.83 18.97 8.00
N ASP A 127 10.87 19.79 7.79
CA ASP A 127 12.15 19.57 8.45
C ASP A 127 11.91 19.54 9.96
N ALA A 128 12.29 18.43 10.58
CA ALA A 128 12.27 18.23 12.02
C ALA A 128 13.42 18.98 12.69
#